data_AF-A0A7S1YQW3-F1
#
_entry.id   AF-A0A7S1YQW3-F1
#
_cell.length_a   1.000
_cell.length_b   1.000
_cell.length_c   1.000
_cell.angle_alpha   90.00
_cell.angle_beta   90.00
_cell.angle_gamma   90.00
#
_symmetry.space_group_name_H-M   'P 1'
#
loop_
_entity.id
_entity.type
_entity.pdbx_description
1 polymer ?
#
loop_
_entity_poly.entity_id
_entity_poly.type
_entity_poly.pdbx_seq_one_letter_code
_entity_poly.pdbx_strand_id
1 'polypeptide(L)'
;VVLQEDGSILAYLSPCLCASILERGENGDPSLSTKKGQPPKPGSSVELIGRAAFPCVCEVSESQSSLFSSHGATVSEGVTWQSLYLVVVGKYMILAEPDGSSEGNGRIVMSCRLSCLKVEKDKPVNANNGSTACRLMLSYASHDSNPQGIFFITQNTVDDDKLGTRFTLGRLDVWFEDAKAAGHAFKVLALKILKAKSDRGSGIRDALTFDDQLQTSSLFSNS
;
A
#
# COMPACT_ATOMS: atom_id res chain seq x y z
N VAL A 1 17.75 -11.92 -27.33
CA VAL A 1 16.90 -10.81 -27.83
C VAL A 1 16.13 -11.32 -29.02
N VAL A 2 14.81 -11.44 -28.95
CA VAL A 2 13.98 -11.73 -30.13
C VAL A 2 13.48 -10.38 -30.63
N LEU A 3 14.01 -9.95 -31.77
CA LEU A 3 13.53 -8.75 -32.47
C LEU A 3 12.30 -9.17 -33.28
N GLN A 4 11.15 -8.55 -33.01
CA GLN A 4 10.03 -8.57 -33.92
C GLN A 4 10.24 -7.46 -34.96
N GLU A 5 9.82 -7.70 -36.21
CA GLU A 5 10.13 -6.88 -37.40
C GLU A 5 9.59 -5.43 -37.38
N ASP A 6 8.90 -5.01 -36.31
CA ASP A 6 8.19 -3.73 -36.26
C ASP A 6 8.87 -2.67 -35.36
N GLY A 7 10.17 -2.83 -35.05
CA GLY A 7 10.94 -1.85 -34.28
C GLY A 7 10.52 -1.68 -32.81
N SER A 8 9.60 -2.53 -32.32
CA SER A 8 9.18 -2.56 -30.92
C SER A 8 10.07 -3.51 -30.13
N ILE A 9 10.90 -2.96 -29.24
CA ILE A 9 11.68 -3.77 -28.29
C ILE A 9 10.72 -4.24 -27.18
N LEU A 10 10.15 -5.43 -27.33
CA LEU A 10 9.62 -6.17 -26.19
C LEU A 10 10.83 -6.70 -25.41
N ALA A 11 11.30 -5.92 -24.43
CA ALA A 11 12.28 -6.41 -23.47
C ALA A 11 11.65 -7.58 -22.71
N TYR A 12 12.09 -8.80 -23.01
CA TYR A 12 11.72 -9.98 -22.23
C TYR A 12 12.36 -9.84 -20.85
N LEU A 13 11.64 -9.23 -19.92
CA LEU A 13 12.07 -9.13 -18.52
C LEU A 13 12.17 -10.56 -17.98
N SER A 14 13.34 -10.93 -17.44
CA SER A 14 13.49 -12.27 -16.88
C SER A 14 12.52 -12.50 -15.72
N PRO A 15 12.11 -13.74 -15.45
CA PRO A 15 11.22 -14.05 -14.33
C PRO A 15 11.72 -13.52 -12.98
N CYS A 16 13.04 -13.40 -12.79
CA CYS A 16 13.65 -12.81 -11.60
C CYS A 16 13.46 -11.30 -11.52
N LEU A 17 13.59 -10.60 -12.65
CA LEU A 17 13.34 -9.17 -12.76
C LEU A 17 11.85 -8.86 -12.61
N CYS A 18 10.97 -9.62 -13.28
CA CYS A 18 9.52 -9.58 -13.09
C CYS A 18 9.13 -9.82 -11.63
N ALA A 19 9.70 -10.85 -10.99
CA ALA A 19 9.43 -11.15 -9.58
C ALA A 19 10.00 -10.09 -8.62
N SER A 20 11.05 -9.35 -8.99
CA SER A 20 11.60 -8.27 -8.16
C SER A 20 10.86 -6.95 -8.37
N ILE A 21 10.33 -6.73 -9.57
CA ILE A 21 9.39 -5.65 -9.90
C ILE A 21 8.04 -5.88 -9.20
N LEU A 22 7.58 -7.14 -9.14
CA LEU A 22 6.35 -7.60 -8.47
C LEU A 22 6.56 -8.01 -7.00
N GLU A 23 7.80 -7.91 -6.49
CA GLU A 23 8.33 -8.35 -5.19
C GLU A 23 8.08 -9.83 -4.79
N ARG A 24 9.15 -10.63 -4.75
CA ARG A 24 9.28 -11.92 -4.06
C ARG A 24 9.30 -11.68 -2.55
N GLY A 25 8.47 -12.43 -1.81
CA GLY A 25 8.43 -12.34 -0.34
C GLY A 25 9.62 -13.04 0.31
N GLU A 26 10.43 -12.33 1.10
CA GLU A 26 11.39 -12.95 2.02
C GLU A 26 11.46 -12.26 3.40
N ASN A 27 11.48 -13.14 4.40
CA ASN A 27 12.07 -13.18 5.74
C ASN A 27 11.88 -12.00 6.73
N GLY A 28 10.94 -12.19 7.66
CA GLY A 28 10.85 -11.47 8.95
C GLY A 28 9.63 -11.89 9.81
N ASP A 29 9.91 -12.30 11.05
CA ASP A 29 9.08 -12.68 12.22
C ASP A 29 8.08 -13.87 12.16
N PRO A 30 8.16 -14.85 13.10
CA PRO A 30 7.34 -16.06 13.10
C PRO A 30 5.94 -15.92 13.73
N SER A 31 5.42 -14.72 13.99
CA SER A 31 4.22 -14.57 14.83
C SER A 31 2.87 -14.45 14.10
N LEU A 32 2.79 -14.68 12.79
CA LEU A 32 1.51 -14.77 12.07
C LEU A 32 1.49 -15.96 11.11
N SER A 33 0.48 -16.82 11.25
CA SER A 33 0.18 -17.99 10.41
C SER A 33 -0.32 -17.65 8.99
N THR A 34 -0.10 -16.42 8.52
CA THR A 34 -0.23 -16.08 7.10
C THR A 34 0.92 -16.73 6.32
N LYS A 35 0.61 -17.53 5.30
CA LYS A 35 1.61 -18.07 4.37
C LYS A 35 2.58 -16.95 3.96
N LYS A 36 3.89 -17.18 4.18
CA LYS A 36 4.97 -16.21 3.95
C LYS A 36 4.74 -15.41 2.66
N GLY A 37 4.59 -14.09 2.77
CA GLY A 37 4.50 -13.17 1.62
C GLY A 37 3.11 -12.93 1.02
N GLN A 38 2.04 -13.54 1.54
CA GLN A 38 0.69 -13.18 1.09
C GLN A 38 0.21 -11.84 1.70
N PRO A 39 -0.50 -11.01 0.91
CA PRO A 39 -1.11 -9.80 1.44
C PRO A 39 -2.13 -10.14 2.53
N PRO A 40 -2.20 -9.36 3.63
CA PRO A 40 -3.28 -9.46 4.60
C PRO A 40 -4.63 -9.34 3.90
N LYS A 41 -5.54 -10.28 4.13
CA LYS A 41 -6.78 -10.41 3.37
C LYS A 41 -7.89 -9.55 3.99
N PRO A 42 -8.63 -8.75 3.21
CA PRO A 42 -9.86 -8.12 3.69
C PRO A 42 -10.82 -9.14 4.32
N GLY A 43 -11.40 -8.79 5.46
CA GLY A 43 -12.27 -9.63 6.28
C GLY A 43 -11.56 -10.55 7.28
N SER A 44 -10.22 -10.73 7.21
CA SER A 44 -9.50 -11.47 8.25
C SER A 44 -9.19 -10.59 9.47
N SER A 45 -8.82 -11.22 10.59
CA SER A 45 -8.45 -10.52 11.83
C SER A 45 -6.98 -10.10 11.85
N VAL A 46 -6.68 -8.99 12.52
CA VAL A 46 -5.35 -8.51 12.87
C VAL A 46 -5.31 -8.08 14.33
N GLU A 47 -4.27 -8.50 15.05
CA GLU A 47 -4.04 -8.08 16.43
C GLU A 47 -3.62 -6.61 16.49
N LEU A 48 -4.31 -5.81 17.29
CA LEU A 48 -4.01 -4.37 17.45
C LEU A 48 -3.11 -4.13 18.68
N ILE A 49 -3.27 -4.94 19.73
CA ILE A 49 -2.48 -4.84 20.96
C ILE A 49 -1.02 -5.21 20.68
N GLY A 50 -0.08 -4.48 21.29
CA GLY A 50 1.36 -4.71 21.11
C GLY A 50 1.90 -4.22 19.75
N ARG A 51 1.08 -3.59 18.91
CA ARG A 51 1.48 -3.02 17.61
C ARG A 51 1.34 -1.51 17.58
N ALA A 52 2.04 -0.89 16.63
CA ALA A 52 1.79 0.50 16.25
C ALA A 52 0.46 0.58 15.47
N ALA A 53 -0.64 0.67 16.22
CA ALA A 53 -1.99 0.86 15.72
C ALA A 53 -2.45 2.28 16.06
N PHE A 54 -2.84 3.05 15.04
CA PHE A 54 -3.21 4.45 15.18
C PHE A 54 -4.70 4.62 14.92
N PRO A 55 -5.51 5.04 15.92
CA PRO A 55 -6.91 5.36 15.70
C PRO A 55 -7.05 6.50 14.69
N CYS A 56 -7.94 6.31 13.73
CA CYS A 56 -8.20 7.28 12.68
C CYS A 56 -9.61 7.15 12.11
N VAL A 57 -10.03 8.13 11.33
CA VAL A 57 -11.28 8.06 10.56
C VAL A 57 -11.02 8.34 9.09
N CYS A 58 -11.84 7.76 8.22
CA CYS A 58 -11.84 8.06 6.79
C CYS A 58 -13.27 8.25 6.29
N GLU A 59 -13.39 9.03 5.22
CA GLU A 59 -14.62 9.10 4.45
C GLU A 59 -14.84 7.79 3.70
N VAL A 60 -16.10 7.32 3.69
CA VAL A 60 -16.52 6.10 3.00
C VAL A 60 -17.59 6.44 1.98
N SER A 61 -17.31 6.14 0.71
CA SER A 61 -18.31 6.27 -0.34
C SER A 61 -19.35 5.15 -0.24
N GLU A 62 -20.55 5.42 -0.74
CA GLU A 62 -21.64 4.42 -0.77
C GLU A 62 -21.23 3.13 -1.50
N SER A 63 -20.43 3.25 -2.58
CA SER A 63 -19.87 2.11 -3.33
C SER A 63 -18.93 1.21 -2.52
N GLN A 64 -18.38 1.71 -1.41
CA GLN A 64 -17.44 1.00 -0.54
C GLN A 64 -18.08 0.55 0.78
N SER A 65 -19.34 0.91 1.03
CA SER A 65 -20.06 0.59 2.28
C SER A 65 -20.06 -0.91 2.61
N SER A 66 -20.10 -1.78 1.60
CA SER A 66 -20.07 -3.24 1.75
C SER A 66 -18.76 -3.80 2.31
N LEU A 67 -17.68 -3.01 2.29
CA LEU A 67 -16.41 -3.40 2.91
C LEU A 67 -16.46 -3.34 4.43
N PHE A 68 -17.35 -2.51 4.98
CA PHE A 68 -17.42 -2.19 6.39
C PHE A 68 -18.55 -2.95 7.08
N SER A 69 -18.35 -3.21 8.36
CA SER A 69 -19.45 -3.55 9.25
C SER A 69 -20.29 -2.29 9.52
N SER A 70 -21.54 -2.47 9.93
CA SER A 70 -22.39 -1.35 10.36
C SER A 70 -21.91 -0.67 11.66
N HIS A 71 -20.82 -1.12 12.27
CA HIS A 71 -20.29 -0.62 13.53
C HIS A 71 -19.20 0.43 13.30
N GLY A 72 -19.24 1.53 14.07
CA GLY A 72 -18.21 2.57 14.01
C GLY A 72 -18.35 3.58 12.86
N ALA A 73 -19.40 3.46 12.04
CA ALA A 73 -19.79 4.45 11.05
C ALA A 73 -20.60 5.59 11.70
N THR A 74 -20.29 6.83 11.34
CA THR A 74 -21.06 8.02 11.73
C THR A 74 -21.34 8.86 10.49
N VAL A 75 -22.60 9.29 10.31
CA VAL A 75 -22.96 10.20 9.22
C VAL A 75 -22.99 11.62 9.76
N SER A 76 -22.21 12.51 9.15
CA SER A 76 -22.19 13.95 9.49
C SER A 76 -22.22 14.75 8.21
N GLU A 77 -23.15 15.70 8.11
CA GLU A 77 -23.31 16.59 6.93
C GLU A 77 -23.44 15.83 5.59
N GLY A 78 -24.06 14.64 5.62
CA GLY A 78 -24.21 13.78 4.43
C GLY A 78 -22.98 12.97 4.06
N VAL A 79 -21.90 13.06 4.83
CA VAL A 79 -20.66 12.28 4.66
C VAL A 79 -20.63 11.14 5.67
N THR A 80 -20.37 9.92 5.21
CA THR A 80 -20.19 8.76 6.07
C THR A 80 -18.72 8.65 6.47
N TRP A 81 -18.46 8.71 7.78
CA TRP A 81 -17.15 8.58 8.39
C TRP A 81 -17.03 7.23 9.08
N GLN A 82 -15.97 6.49 8.81
CA GLN A 82 -15.71 5.21 9.48
C GLN A 82 -14.53 5.33 10.44
N SER A 83 -14.72 4.86 11.67
CA SER A 83 -13.66 4.69 12.66
C SER A 83 -12.84 3.43 12.39
N LEU A 84 -11.52 3.59 12.31
CA LEU A 84 -10.55 2.55 11.94
C LEU A 84 -9.27 2.66 12.77
N TYR A 85 -8.45 1.61 12.67
CA TYR A 85 -7.06 1.62 13.07
C TYR A 85 -6.17 1.50 11.83
N LEU A 86 -5.22 2.41 11.72
CA LEU A 86 -4.12 2.30 10.79
C LEU A 86 -2.99 1.50 11.44
N VAL A 87 -2.62 0.38 10.80
CA VAL A 87 -1.63 -0.56 11.34
C VAL A 87 -0.59 -0.87 10.28
N VAL A 88 0.67 -1.05 10.70
CA VAL A 88 1.74 -1.55 9.81
C VAL A 88 2.08 -2.99 10.17
N VAL A 89 1.91 -3.91 9.23
CA VAL A 89 2.22 -5.34 9.38
C VAL A 89 3.15 -5.77 8.26
N GLY A 90 4.40 -6.08 8.61
CA GLY A 90 5.44 -6.44 7.65
C GLY A 90 5.62 -5.36 6.58
N LYS A 91 5.33 -5.70 5.33
CA LYS A 91 5.44 -4.81 4.15
C LYS A 91 4.14 -4.07 3.81
N TYR A 92 3.11 -4.18 4.66
CA TYR A 92 1.77 -3.70 4.37
C TYR A 92 1.33 -2.64 5.40
N MET A 93 0.69 -1.59 4.89
CA MET A 93 -0.25 -0.78 5.66
C MET A 93 -1.61 -1.47 5.61
N ILE A 94 -2.30 -1.50 6.74
CA ILE A 94 -3.62 -2.09 6.92
C ILE A 94 -4.52 -1.02 7.53
N LEU A 95 -5.77 -0.98 7.09
CA LEU A 95 -6.85 -0.38 7.88
C LEU A 95 -7.74 -1.48 8.42
N ALA A 96 -8.03 -1.42 9.71
CA ALA A 96 -8.87 -2.39 10.39
C ALA A 96 -9.98 -1.71 11.18
N GLU A 97 -11.19 -2.28 11.12
CA GLU A 97 -12.27 -1.95 12.03
C GLU A 97 -12.00 -2.60 13.38
N PRO A 98 -12.30 -1.94 14.51
CA PRO A 98 -12.38 -2.65 15.79
C PRO A 98 -13.45 -3.74 15.70
N ASP A 99 -13.12 -4.99 16.03
CA ASP A 99 -14.08 -6.10 15.94
C ASP A 99 -15.00 -6.21 17.16
N GLY A 100 -14.86 -5.32 18.14
CA GLY A 100 -15.64 -5.28 19.37
C GLY A 100 -15.37 -6.43 20.34
N SER A 101 -14.42 -7.31 20.02
CA SER A 101 -14.01 -8.41 20.89
C SER A 101 -13.10 -7.92 22.02
N SER A 102 -13.11 -8.63 23.15
CA SER A 102 -12.21 -8.36 24.28
C SER A 102 -10.75 -8.73 23.99
N GLU A 103 -10.47 -9.32 22.83
CA GLU A 103 -9.13 -9.81 22.44
C GLU A 103 -8.25 -8.69 21.86
N GLY A 104 -8.80 -7.49 21.63
CA GLY A 104 -8.03 -6.36 21.09
C GLY A 104 -7.63 -6.56 19.63
N ASN A 105 -8.49 -7.25 18.88
CA ASN A 105 -8.34 -7.54 17.47
C ASN A 105 -9.11 -6.52 16.61
N GLY A 106 -8.78 -6.48 15.33
CA GLY A 106 -9.48 -5.70 14.34
C GLY A 106 -9.72 -6.50 13.06
N ARG A 107 -10.85 -6.23 12.38
CA ARG A 107 -11.18 -6.80 11.08
C ARG A 107 -10.54 -5.96 9.99
N ILE A 108 -9.69 -6.58 9.17
CA ILE A 108 -9.03 -5.90 8.05
C ILE A 108 -10.06 -5.47 7.01
N VAL A 109 -10.10 -4.17 6.71
CA VAL A 109 -10.91 -3.61 5.61
C VAL A 109 -10.10 -3.57 4.33
N MET A 110 -8.85 -3.13 4.43
CA MET A 110 -7.95 -3.03 3.29
C MET A 110 -6.51 -3.29 3.70
N SER A 111 -5.70 -3.70 2.73
CA SER A 111 -4.25 -3.78 2.87
C SER A 111 -3.59 -3.18 1.64
N CYS A 112 -2.48 -2.48 1.85
CA CYS A 112 -1.73 -1.83 0.77
C CYS A 112 -0.24 -2.00 1.01
N ARG A 113 0.52 -2.34 -0.03
CA ARG A 113 1.98 -2.46 0.07
C ARG A 113 2.60 -1.09 0.32
N LEU A 114 3.47 -1.02 1.33
CA LEU A 114 4.19 0.20 1.70
C LEU A 114 5.06 0.75 0.57
N SER A 115 5.64 -0.12 -0.26
CA SER A 115 6.49 0.31 -1.39
C SER A 115 5.68 1.07 -2.47
N CYS A 116 4.37 0.82 -2.55
CA CYS A 116 3.45 1.49 -3.46
C CYS A 116 2.86 2.80 -2.88
N LEU A 117 3.09 3.09 -1.61
CA LEU A 117 2.50 4.24 -0.92
C LEU A 117 3.38 5.48 -0.93
N LYS A 118 2.71 6.62 -0.80
CA LYS A 118 3.25 7.92 -0.41
C LYS A 118 2.35 8.49 0.66
N VAL A 119 2.93 9.10 1.69
CA VAL A 119 2.19 9.77 2.76
C VAL A 119 2.62 11.23 2.83
N GLU A 120 1.66 12.12 2.94
CA GLU A 120 1.86 13.56 3.09
C GLU A 120 1.03 14.07 4.26
N LYS A 121 1.58 15.04 5.00
CA LYS A 121 0.75 15.83 5.91
C LYS A 121 -0.02 16.83 5.08
N ASP A 122 -1.27 17.06 5.46
CA ASP A 122 -1.99 18.19 4.90
C ASP A 122 -1.22 19.48 5.17
N LYS A 123 -1.19 20.38 4.19
CA LYS A 123 -0.62 21.71 4.42
C LYS A 123 -1.57 22.40 5.39
N PRO A 124 -1.07 23.10 6.43
CA PRO A 124 -1.95 23.86 7.29
C PRO A 124 -2.70 24.89 6.43
N VAL A 125 -3.97 24.63 6.16
CA VAL A 125 -4.88 25.67 5.70
C VAL A 125 -5.05 26.55 6.91
N ASN A 126 -4.78 27.85 6.78
CA ASN A 126 -5.01 28.86 7.82
C ASN A 126 -6.52 29.02 8.08
N ALA A 127 -7.21 27.95 8.47
CA ALA A 127 -8.64 27.92 8.73
C ALA A 127 -8.84 28.02 10.24
N ASN A 128 -9.45 29.13 10.66
CA ASN A 128 -9.86 29.49 12.02
C ASN A 128 -10.98 28.58 12.56
N ASN A 129 -10.87 27.27 12.38
CA ASN A 129 -11.88 26.31 12.78
C ASN A 129 -11.28 25.58 13.96
N GLY A 130 -11.82 25.74 15.18
CA GLY A 130 -11.27 25.20 16.43
C GLY A 130 -11.18 23.66 16.53
N SER A 131 -11.19 22.95 15.41
CA SER A 131 -10.94 21.52 15.33
C SER A 131 -9.45 21.23 15.48
N THR A 132 -9.12 20.28 16.36
CA THR A 132 -7.76 19.76 16.50
C THR A 132 -7.43 18.71 15.43
N ALA A 133 -8.44 18.24 14.69
CA ALA A 133 -8.31 17.13 13.77
C ALA A 133 -7.28 17.41 12.68
N CYS A 134 -6.42 16.42 12.42
CA CYS A 134 -5.31 16.55 11.48
C CYS A 134 -5.38 15.47 10.40
N ARG A 135 -5.26 15.90 9.15
CA ARG A 135 -5.33 15.02 7.97
C ARG A 135 -3.95 14.56 7.51
N LEU A 136 -3.85 13.26 7.20
CA LEU A 136 -2.80 12.69 6.35
C LEU A 136 -3.40 12.28 5.01
N MET A 137 -2.71 12.62 3.94
CA MET A 137 -3.05 12.22 2.58
C MET A 137 -2.19 11.03 2.19
N LEU A 138 -2.83 9.91 1.88
CA LEU A 138 -2.20 8.71 1.37
C LEU A 138 -2.44 8.63 -0.14
N SER A 139 -1.38 8.45 -0.91
CA SER A 139 -1.46 8.16 -2.34
C SER A 139 -0.86 6.80 -2.60
N TYR A 140 -1.48 6.01 -3.48
CA TYR A 140 -0.91 4.76 -3.96
C TYR A 140 -0.72 4.80 -5.47
N ALA A 141 0.31 4.10 -5.93
CA ALA A 141 0.55 3.81 -7.34
C ALA A 141 0.92 2.33 -7.48
N SER A 142 0.13 1.57 -8.25
CA SER A 142 0.32 0.14 -8.44
C SER A 142 0.03 -0.28 -9.88
N HIS A 143 0.68 -1.33 -10.36
CA HIS A 143 0.32 -2.01 -11.62
C HIS A 143 -0.88 -2.95 -11.47
N ASP A 144 -1.38 -3.13 -10.23
CA ASP A 144 -2.55 -3.94 -9.97
C ASP A 144 -3.80 -3.28 -10.58
N SER A 145 -4.49 -4.00 -11.45
CA SER A 145 -5.71 -3.56 -12.10
C SER A 145 -6.93 -3.54 -11.17
N ASN A 146 -6.82 -4.14 -9.98
CA ASN A 146 -7.89 -4.16 -8.99
C ASN A 146 -7.38 -3.72 -7.61
N PRO A 147 -7.15 -2.42 -7.39
CA PRO A 147 -6.79 -1.91 -6.07
C PRO A 147 -7.93 -2.22 -5.08
N GLN A 148 -7.77 -3.27 -4.29
CA GLN A 148 -8.75 -3.58 -3.24
C GLN A 148 -8.67 -2.53 -2.14
N GLY A 149 -9.81 -1.94 -1.78
CA GLY A 149 -9.94 -1.10 -0.60
C GLY A 149 -10.67 0.21 -0.85
N ILE A 150 -10.38 1.18 0.02
CA ILE A 150 -11.17 2.41 0.16
C ILE A 150 -10.52 3.62 -0.54
N PHE A 151 -9.49 3.40 -1.34
CA PHE A 151 -8.89 4.49 -2.10
C PHE A 151 -9.85 5.00 -3.17
N PHE A 152 -9.95 6.32 -3.28
CA PHE A 152 -10.57 6.99 -4.41
C PHE A 152 -9.63 6.93 -5.60
N ILE A 153 -10.02 6.19 -6.65
CA ILE A 153 -9.22 6.04 -7.86
C ILE A 153 -9.31 7.35 -8.65
N THR A 154 -8.19 8.05 -8.77
CA THR A 154 -8.15 9.40 -9.38
C THR A 154 -7.99 9.36 -10.90
N GLN A 155 -7.42 8.28 -11.44
CA GLN A 155 -7.28 8.03 -12.87
C GLN A 155 -7.30 6.53 -13.13
N ASN A 156 -8.16 6.10 -14.04
CA ASN A 156 -7.98 4.83 -14.70
C ASN A 156 -6.87 5.03 -15.72
N THR A 157 -5.72 4.39 -15.49
CA THR A 157 -4.62 4.22 -16.44
C THR A 157 -3.99 5.53 -16.96
N VAL A 158 -2.83 5.89 -16.39
CA VAL A 158 -1.84 6.62 -17.19
C VAL A 158 -1.26 5.59 -18.16
N ASP A 159 -1.71 5.61 -19.42
CA ASP A 159 -0.97 4.95 -20.49
C ASP A 159 0.29 5.80 -20.71
N ASP A 160 1.42 5.38 -20.16
CA ASP A 160 2.70 5.90 -20.61
C ASP A 160 2.91 5.32 -22.02
N ASP A 161 2.50 6.08 -23.05
CA ASP A 161 2.56 5.70 -24.47
C ASP A 161 3.95 5.25 -24.93
N LYS A 162 4.99 5.49 -24.13
CA LYS A 162 6.36 5.06 -24.40
C LYS A 162 6.71 3.68 -23.83
N LEU A 163 5.96 3.16 -22.85
CA LEU A 163 6.25 1.90 -22.16
C LEU A 163 5.08 0.92 -22.12
N GLY A 164 3.85 1.33 -22.48
CA GLY A 164 2.66 0.47 -22.48
C GLY A 164 2.29 -0.07 -21.09
N THR A 165 2.76 0.57 -20.01
CA THR A 165 2.53 0.11 -18.64
C THR A 165 1.40 0.89 -17.99
N ARG A 166 0.33 0.18 -17.64
CA ARG A 166 -0.83 0.74 -16.94
C ARG A 166 -0.55 0.79 -15.44
N PHE A 167 -0.83 1.95 -14.86
CA PHE A 167 -0.81 2.16 -13.42
C PHE A 167 -2.19 2.59 -12.93
N THR A 168 -2.57 2.05 -11.79
CA THR A 168 -3.72 2.50 -11.03
C THR A 168 -3.24 3.45 -9.94
N LEU A 169 -3.80 4.65 -9.94
CA LEU A 169 -3.54 5.70 -8.98
C LEU A 169 -4.77 5.91 -8.12
N GLY A 170 -4.56 6.12 -6.83
CA GLY A 170 -5.63 6.64 -6.02
C GLY A 170 -5.17 7.20 -4.70
N ARG A 171 -6.15 7.78 -4.02
CA ARG A 171 -5.96 8.66 -2.88
C ARG A 171 -6.91 8.28 -1.76
N LEU A 172 -6.39 8.35 -0.54
CA LEU A 172 -7.16 8.15 0.67
C LEU A 172 -6.76 9.23 1.66
N ASP A 173 -7.75 9.96 2.15
CA ASP A 173 -7.56 10.94 3.20
C ASP A 173 -7.93 10.29 4.55
N VAL A 174 -6.98 10.32 5.48
CA VAL A 174 -7.14 9.74 6.82
C VAL A 174 -7.00 10.86 7.84
N TRP A 175 -7.97 10.94 8.74
CA TRP A 175 -8.04 11.97 9.77
C TRP A 175 -7.74 11.39 11.14
N PHE A 176 -7.03 12.16 11.94
CA PHE A 176 -6.67 11.83 13.32
C PHE A 176 -7.22 12.91 14.25
N GLU A 177 -7.44 12.54 15.51
CA GLU A 177 -7.99 13.42 16.55
C GLU A 177 -7.18 14.72 16.72
N ASP A 178 -5.85 14.63 16.67
CA ASP A 178 -4.97 15.78 16.86
C ASP A 178 -3.65 15.70 16.05
N ALA A 179 -2.88 16.79 16.11
CA ALA A 179 -1.59 16.90 15.47
C ALA A 179 -0.53 15.93 16.02
N LYS A 180 -0.67 15.50 17.28
CA LYS A 180 0.28 14.57 17.93
C LYS A 180 0.07 13.15 17.40
N ALA A 181 -1.19 12.69 17.33
CA ALA A 181 -1.59 11.42 16.76
C ALA A 181 -1.22 11.36 15.27
N ALA A 182 -1.60 12.37 14.47
CA ALA A 182 -1.22 12.47 13.07
C ALA A 182 0.30 12.51 12.88
N GLY A 183 1.01 13.28 13.72
CA GLY A 183 2.46 13.40 13.68
C GLY A 183 3.17 12.08 13.98
N HIS A 184 2.68 11.32 14.95
CA HIS A 184 3.21 10.02 15.31
C HIS A 184 2.97 8.99 14.20
N ALA A 185 1.73 8.88 13.71
CA ALA A 185 1.36 8.00 12.60
C ALA A 185 2.19 8.31 11.33
N PHE A 186 2.31 9.60 10.98
CA PHE A 186 3.13 10.05 9.84
C PHE A 186 4.59 9.61 9.98
N LYS A 187 5.21 9.83 11.15
CA LYS A 187 6.62 9.48 11.36
C LYS A 187 6.84 7.98 11.17
N VAL A 188 5.98 7.15 11.75
CA VAL A 188 6.07 5.69 11.61
C VAL A 188 5.85 5.26 10.17
N LEU A 189 4.81 5.77 9.51
CA LEU A 189 4.52 5.43 8.11
C LEU A 189 5.62 5.87 7.17
N ALA A 190 6.08 7.12 7.26
CA ALA A 190 7.11 7.65 6.37
C ALA A 190 8.41 6.83 6.47
N LEU A 191 8.82 6.46 7.68
CA LEU A 191 9.99 5.61 7.89
C LEU A 191 9.81 4.21 7.30
N LYS A 192 8.63 3.59 7.50
CA LYS A 192 8.33 2.24 7.00
C LYS A 192 8.19 2.21 5.47
N ILE A 193 7.57 3.24 4.87
CA ILE A 193 7.47 3.43 3.42
C ILE A 193 8.86 3.62 2.81
N LEU A 194 9.69 4.50 3.39
CA LEU A 194 11.04 4.73 2.92
C LEU A 194 11.87 3.44 2.94
N LYS A 195 11.81 2.70 4.05
CA LYS A 195 12.47 1.38 4.15
C LYS A 195 11.96 0.42 3.09
N ALA A 196 10.64 0.27 2.94
CA ALA A 196 10.06 -0.64 1.95
C ALA A 196 10.46 -0.28 0.50
N LYS A 197 10.50 1.01 0.16
CA LYS A 197 10.98 1.47 -1.15
C LYS A 197 12.47 1.21 -1.35
N SER A 198 13.29 1.40 -0.33
CA SER A 198 14.73 1.11 -0.37
C SER A 198 15.00 -0.39 -0.53
N ASP A 199 14.30 -1.23 0.21
CA ASP A 199 14.39 -2.69 0.12
C ASP A 199 13.97 -3.16 -1.29
N ARG A 200 12.87 -2.62 -1.84
CA ARG A 200 12.43 -2.88 -3.23
C ARG A 200 13.49 -2.47 -4.24
N GLY A 201 14.02 -1.25 -4.13
CA GLY A 201 15.04 -0.75 -5.05
C GLY A 201 16.32 -1.59 -5.02
N SER A 202 16.68 -2.12 -3.85
CA SER A 202 17.82 -3.04 -3.72
C SER A 202 17.56 -4.37 -4.40
N GLY A 203 16.38 -4.98 -4.18
CA GLY A 203 16.01 -6.22 -4.88
C GLY A 203 15.94 -6.07 -6.41
N ILE A 204 15.51 -4.92 -6.92
CA ILE A 204 15.52 -4.63 -8.37
C ILE A 204 16.97 -4.57 -8.88
N ARG A 205 17.89 -3.91 -8.17
CA ARG A 205 19.31 -3.85 -8.58
C ARG A 205 19.93 -5.23 -8.59
N ASP A 206 19.70 -6.03 -7.56
CA ASP A 206 20.24 -7.39 -7.45
C ASP A 206 19.72 -8.27 -8.60
N ALA A 207 18.44 -8.16 -8.95
CA ALA A 207 17.86 -8.88 -10.06
C ALA A 207 18.42 -8.44 -11.43
N LEU A 208 18.68 -7.14 -11.62
CA LEU A 208 19.31 -6.63 -12.84
C LEU A 208 20.75 -7.14 -12.98
N THR A 209 21.53 -7.14 -11.89
CA THR A 209 22.89 -7.68 -11.89
C THR A 209 22.90 -9.18 -12.17
N PHE A 210 21.95 -9.93 -11.61
CA PHE A 210 21.80 -11.35 -11.89
C PHE A 210 21.42 -11.63 -13.36
N ASP A 211 20.55 -10.81 -13.94
CA ASP A 211 20.16 -10.94 -15.34
C ASP A 211 21.33 -10.70 -16.30
N ASP A 212 22.15 -9.68 -16.02
CA ASP A 212 23.35 -9.36 -16.80
C ASP A 212 24.39 -10.50 -16.74
N GLN A 213 24.54 -11.14 -15.57
CA GLN A 213 25.41 -12.32 -15.41
C GLN A 213 24.89 -13.55 -16.19
N LEU A 214 23.57 -13.76 -16.25
CA LEU A 214 23.00 -14.85 -17.05
C LEU A 214 23.15 -14.60 -18.55
N GLN A 215 22.96 -13.36 -19.02
CA GLN A 215 23.13 -13.03 -20.43
C GLN A 215 24.59 -13.18 -20.86
N THR A 216 25.53 -12.68 -20.07
CA THR A 216 26.97 -12.82 -20.33
C THR A 216 27.43 -14.27 -20.31
N SER A 217 27.03 -15.08 -19.32
CA SER A 217 27.40 -16.51 -19.28
C SER A 217 26.84 -17.32 -20.45
N SER A 218 25.62 -17.00 -20.94
CA SER A 218 25.03 -17.68 -22.11
C SER A 218 25.77 -17.41 -23.43
N LEU A 219 26.49 -16.28 -23.53
CA LEU A 219 27.30 -15.94 -24.70
C LEU A 219 28.64 -16.70 -24.74
N PHE A 220 29.17 -17.09 -23.57
CA PHE A 220 30.44 -17.83 -23.47
C PHE A 220 30.26 -19.36 -23.50
N SER A 221 29.02 -19.87 -23.42
CA SER A 221 28.74 -21.32 -23.47
C SER A 221 28.52 -21.88 -24.88
N ASN A 222 28.58 -21.06 -25.93
CA ASN A 222 28.43 -21.46 -27.34
C ASN A 222 29.75 -21.37 -28.14
N SER A 223 30.91 -21.37 -27.47
CA SER A 223 32.24 -21.37 -28.08
C SER A 223 32.88 -22.75 -28.05
#